data_AF-A0A535A6F3-F1
#
_entry.id   AF-A0A535A6F3-F1
#
_cell.length_a   1.000
_cell.length_b   1.000
_cell.length_c   1.000
_cell.angle_alpha   90.00
_cell.angle_beta   90.00
_cell.angle_gamma   90.00
#
_symmetry.space_group_name_H-M   'P 1'
#
loop_
_entity.id
_entity.type
_entity.pdbx_description
1 polymer ?
#
loop_
_entity_poly.entity_id
_entity_poly.type
_entity_poly.pdbx_seq_one_letter_code
_entity_poly.pdbx_strand_id
1 'polypeptide(L)'
;MLIRTRSSTLDRGANLEFDFLGHRFGSEEAAEARLVELIVELLERGYGGQLLLSQDVAHNSHLKANGGFGYTYLQQHFLPTLRTAAVGEGEIAQMTIENPRRILTVG
;
A
#
# COMPACT_ATOMS: atom_id res chain seq x y z
N MET A 1 -16.11 10.74 -1.98
CA MET A 1 -15.34 11.92 -1.52
C MET A 1 -13.84 11.61 -1.41
N LEU A 2 -13.42 10.54 -0.71
CA LEU A 2 -12.01 10.15 -0.54
C LEU A 2 -11.25 9.82 -1.84
N ILE A 3 -11.89 9.15 -2.81
CA ILE A 3 -11.26 8.83 -4.11
C ILE A 3 -10.98 10.09 -4.92
N ARG A 4 -11.94 11.03 -4.97
CA ARG A 4 -11.84 12.25 -5.78
C ARG A 4 -10.64 13.13 -5.36
N THR A 5 -10.37 13.23 -4.06
CA THR A 5 -9.20 13.96 -3.55
C THR A 5 -7.89 13.25 -3.94
N ARG A 6 -7.83 11.92 -3.81
CA ARG A 6 -6.63 11.15 -4.18
C ARG A 6 -6.35 11.18 -5.68
N SER A 7 -7.38 11.04 -6.53
CA SER A 7 -7.24 11.19 -7.97
C SER A 7 -6.68 12.56 -8.33
N SER A 8 -7.16 13.65 -7.72
CA SER A 8 -6.61 14.99 -8.01
C SER A 8 -5.12 15.15 -7.66
N THR A 9 -4.63 14.44 -6.65
CA THR A 9 -3.19 14.41 -6.31
C THR A 9 -2.41 13.59 -7.34
N LEU A 10 -2.94 12.43 -7.72
CA LEU A 10 -2.34 11.56 -8.73
C LEU A 10 -2.32 12.21 -10.13
N ASP A 11 -3.38 12.94 -10.50
CA ASP A 11 -3.47 13.70 -11.76
C ASP A 11 -2.37 14.77 -11.88
N ARG A 12 -1.82 15.21 -10.74
CA ARG A 12 -0.70 16.17 -10.69
C ARG A 12 0.68 15.50 -10.76
N GLY A 13 0.73 14.18 -10.94
CA GLY A 13 1.96 13.40 -11.06
C GLY A 13 2.61 13.00 -9.73
N ALA A 14 1.94 13.21 -8.60
CA ALA A 14 2.45 12.77 -7.31
C ALA A 14 2.36 11.24 -7.16
N ASN A 15 3.21 10.65 -6.34
CA ASN A 15 3.05 9.26 -5.92
C ASN A 15 2.19 9.21 -4.66
N LEU A 16 1.43 8.13 -4.49
CA LEU A 16 0.63 7.87 -3.30
C LEU A 16 1.14 6.61 -2.61
N GLU A 17 1.58 6.76 -1.37
CA GLU A 17 2.03 5.64 -0.55
C GLU A 17 0.94 5.27 0.46
N PHE A 18 0.65 3.97 0.55
CA PHE A 18 -0.14 3.38 1.63
C PHE A 18 0.86 2.79 2.64
N ASP A 19 1.21 3.59 3.64
CA ASP A 19 2.33 3.32 4.54
C ASP A 19 1.93 2.70 5.88
N PHE A 20 0.66 2.74 6.29
CA PHE A 20 0.22 2.24 7.60
C PHE A 20 -0.30 0.79 7.56
N LEU A 21 0.15 -0.02 6.59
CA LEU A 21 -0.35 -1.39 6.44
C LEU A 21 0.09 -2.28 7.60
N GLY A 22 -0.88 -2.93 8.24
CA GLY A 22 -0.63 -3.75 9.43
C GLY A 22 -0.55 -2.97 10.73
N HIS A 23 -0.91 -1.68 10.76
CA HIS A 23 -1.06 -0.97 12.01
C HIS A 23 -2.34 -1.36 12.75
N ARG A 24 -2.23 -1.52 14.08
CA ARG A 24 -3.33 -1.89 14.99
C ARG A 24 -3.89 -0.67 15.73
N PHE A 25 -4.09 0.44 15.04
CA PHE A 25 -4.67 1.63 15.66
C PHE A 25 -6.20 1.57 15.62
N GLY A 26 -6.81 0.76 16.48
CA GLY A 26 -8.27 0.77 16.68
C GLY A 26 -9.09 0.66 15.38
N SER A 27 -9.77 1.74 14.97
CA SER A 27 -10.63 1.79 13.77
C SER A 27 -9.89 1.55 12.44
N GLU A 28 -8.57 1.61 12.40
CA GLU A 28 -7.77 1.42 11.18
C GLU A 28 -7.62 -0.05 10.80
N GLU A 29 -7.61 -0.98 11.77
CA GLU A 29 -7.67 -2.44 11.49
C GLU A 29 -8.97 -2.79 10.75
N ALA A 30 -10.08 -2.13 11.10
CA ALA A 30 -11.38 -2.30 10.43
C ALA A 30 -11.43 -1.70 9.02
N ALA A 31 -10.39 -0.95 8.61
CA ALA A 31 -10.34 -0.26 7.33
C ALA A 31 -9.55 -1.00 6.25
N GLU A 32 -8.89 -2.12 6.55
CA GLU A 32 -8.03 -2.81 5.56
C GLU A 32 -8.82 -3.25 4.31
N ALA A 33 -10.02 -3.80 4.48
CA ALA A 33 -10.88 -4.14 3.34
C ALA A 33 -11.19 -2.91 2.47
N ARG A 34 -11.42 -1.75 3.08
CA ARG A 34 -11.66 -0.48 2.38
C ARG A 34 -10.41 0.05 1.69
N LEU A 35 -9.22 -0.21 2.24
CA LEU A 35 -7.95 0.10 1.60
C LEU A 35 -7.71 -0.77 0.37
N VAL A 36 -8.01 -2.08 0.46
CA VAL A 36 -7.94 -3.00 -0.66
C VAL A 36 -8.89 -2.55 -1.78
N GLU A 37 -10.16 -2.27 -1.46
CA GLU A 37 -11.14 -1.73 -2.43
C GLU A 37 -10.63 -0.45 -3.11
N LEU A 38 -10.03 0.47 -2.34
CA LEU A 38 -9.47 1.72 -2.87
C LEU A 38 -8.27 1.48 -3.79
N ILE A 39 -7.36 0.57 -3.43
CA ILE A 39 -6.20 0.24 -4.26
C ILE A 39 -6.66 -0.37 -5.58
N VAL A 40 -7.61 -1.32 -5.54
CA VAL A 40 -8.21 -1.92 -6.74
C VAL A 40 -8.83 -0.84 -7.63
N GLU A 41 -9.64 0.07 -7.07
CA GLU A 41 -10.25 1.14 -7.85
C GLU A 41 -9.21 2.08 -8.48
N LEU A 42 -8.10 2.38 -7.79
CA LEU A 42 -7.03 3.21 -8.35
C LEU A 42 -6.24 2.49 -9.45
N LEU A 43 -6.04 1.18 -9.33
CA LEU A 43 -5.45 0.34 -10.37
C LEU A 43 -6.34 0.31 -11.62
N GLU A 44 -7.64 0.08 -11.47
CA GLU A 44 -8.63 0.10 -12.56
C GLU A 44 -8.68 1.45 -13.29
N ARG A 45 -8.42 2.56 -12.58
CA ARG A 45 -8.33 3.92 -13.13
C ARG A 45 -6.98 4.23 -13.80
N GLY A 46 -6.03 3.30 -13.79
CA GLY A 46 -4.73 3.44 -14.47
C GLY A 46 -3.64 4.11 -13.63
N TYR A 47 -3.83 4.28 -12.32
CA TYR A 47 -2.82 4.94 -11.46
C TYR A 47 -1.75 4.00 -10.91
N GLY A 48 -1.71 2.72 -11.33
CA GLY A 48 -0.78 1.73 -10.78
C GLY A 48 0.70 2.12 -10.82
N GLY A 49 1.11 2.95 -11.79
CA GLY A 49 2.48 3.48 -11.88
C GLY A 49 2.84 4.53 -10.80
N GLN A 50 1.91 4.91 -9.93
CA GLN A 50 2.09 5.94 -8.90
C GLN A 50 1.83 5.43 -7.47
N LEU A 51 1.44 4.16 -7.30
CA LEU A 51 1.10 3.60 -5.99
C LEU A 51 2.30 2.91 -5.33
N LEU A 52 2.46 3.09 -4.03
CA LEU A 52 3.47 2.41 -3.20
C LEU A 52 2.82 1.83 -1.94
N LEU A 53 3.44 0.80 -1.37
CA LEU A 53 2.96 0.08 -0.18
C LEU A 53 4.09 -0.03 0.84
N SER A 54 3.79 0.25 2.12
CA SER A 54 4.73 0.15 3.25
C SER A 54 3.98 -0.09 4.57
N GLN A 55 4.71 -0.16 5.69
CA GLN A 55 4.18 -0.54 7.01
C GLN A 55 4.58 0.41 8.16
N ASP A 56 5.16 1.57 7.86
CA ASP A 56 5.57 2.63 8.81
C ASP A 56 6.07 2.11 10.18
N VAL A 57 7.01 1.16 10.12
CA VAL A 57 7.61 0.57 11.31
C VAL A 57 8.57 1.59 11.94
N ALA A 58 8.02 2.41 12.83
CA ALA A 58 8.73 3.49 13.51
C ALA A 58 8.97 3.25 15.02
N HIS A 59 8.24 2.31 15.64
CA HIS A 59 8.34 2.04 17.08
C HIS A 59 8.64 0.57 17.39
N ASN A 60 9.31 0.31 18.52
CA ASN A 60 9.61 -1.05 18.97
C ASN A 60 8.34 -1.92 19.11
N SER A 61 7.22 -1.34 19.53
CA SER A 61 5.92 -2.04 19.61
C SER A 61 5.42 -2.56 18.27
N HIS A 62 5.87 -1.99 17.14
CA HIS A 62 5.48 -2.47 15.80
C HIS A 62 6.26 -3.74 15.41
N LEU A 63 7.38 -4.04 16.06
CA LEU A 63 8.21 -5.21 15.74
C LEU A 63 7.57 -6.52 16.19
N LYS A 64 7.79 -7.59 15.41
CA LYS A 64 7.31 -8.94 15.72
C LYS A 64 7.79 -9.47 17.06
N ALA A 65 9.01 -9.12 17.46
CA ALA A 65 9.58 -9.48 18.76
C ALA A 65 8.78 -8.90 19.95
N ASN A 66 8.03 -7.82 19.72
CA ASN A 66 7.23 -7.13 20.75
C ASN A 66 5.72 -7.26 20.51
N GLY A 67 5.30 -8.23 19.68
CA GLY A 67 3.88 -8.52 19.42
C GLY A 67 3.22 -7.69 18.31
N GLY A 68 3.97 -6.81 17.64
CA GLY A 68 3.53 -6.18 16.40
C GLY A 68 3.70 -7.10 15.18
N PHE A 69 3.39 -6.62 13.98
CA PHE A 69 3.54 -7.42 12.76
C PHE A 69 4.92 -7.31 12.11
N GLY A 70 5.64 -6.22 12.37
CA GLY A 70 6.96 -5.92 11.82
C GLY A 70 7.00 -5.84 10.29
N TYR A 71 8.21 -5.94 9.76
CA TYR A 71 8.47 -5.75 8.33
C TYR A 71 7.93 -6.85 7.42
N THR A 72 7.44 -7.97 7.97
CA THR A 72 6.96 -9.09 7.14
C THR A 72 5.47 -9.03 6.82
N TYR A 73 4.71 -8.10 7.42
CA TYR A 73 3.25 -8.01 7.23
C TYR A 73 2.84 -7.89 5.77
N LEU A 74 3.45 -6.96 5.04
CA LEU A 74 3.18 -6.73 3.63
C LEU A 74 3.28 -8.02 2.82
N GLN A 75 4.39 -8.74 2.95
CA GLN A 75 4.66 -9.96 2.19
C GLN A 75 3.80 -11.16 2.64
N GLN A 76 3.58 -11.32 3.95
CA GLN A 76 2.92 -12.51 4.50
C GLN A 76 1.40 -12.41 4.55
N HIS A 77 0.84 -11.20 4.53
CA HIS A 77 -0.60 -10.97 4.71
C HIS A 77 -1.18 -10.08 3.62
N PHE A 78 -0.69 -8.85 3.47
CA PHE A 78 -1.36 -7.86 2.62
C PHE A 78 -1.28 -8.19 1.13
N LEU A 79 -0.12 -8.59 0.61
CA LEU A 79 0.00 -8.99 -0.81
C LEU A 79 -0.84 -10.23 -1.14
N PRO A 80 -0.88 -11.29 -0.31
CA PRO A 80 -1.88 -12.36 -0.46
C PRO A 80 -3.33 -11.85 -0.52
N THR A 81 -3.72 -10.89 0.33
CA THR A 81 -5.07 -10.29 0.29
C THR A 81 -5.35 -9.59 -1.04
N LEU A 82 -4.40 -8.82 -1.58
CA LEU A 82 -4.53 -8.19 -2.90
C LEU A 82 -4.71 -9.22 -4.02
N ARG A 83 -4.01 -10.35 -3.96
CA ARG A 83 -4.20 -11.46 -4.92
C ARG A 83 -5.60 -12.04 -4.85
N THR A 84 -6.15 -12.22 -3.65
CA THR A 84 -7.54 -12.66 -3.46
C THR A 84 -8.54 -11.64 -4.04
N ALA A 85 -8.20 -10.35 -4.03
CA ALA A 85 -8.94 -9.29 -4.69
C ALA A 85 -8.66 -9.16 -6.21
N ALA A 86 -8.05 -10.18 -6.82
CA ALA A 86 -7.72 -10.28 -8.25
C ALA A 86 -6.70 -9.23 -8.78
N VAL A 87 -5.93 -8.59 -7.90
CA VAL A 87 -4.78 -7.78 -8.31
C VAL A 87 -3.68 -8.70 -8.83
N GLY A 88 -3.22 -8.45 -10.05
CA GLY A 88 -2.25 -9.31 -10.74
C GLY A 88 -0.81 -9.15 -10.22
N GLU A 89 0.03 -10.17 -10.44
CA GLU A 89 1.45 -10.10 -10.05
C GLU A 89 2.20 -8.93 -10.71
N GLY A 90 1.82 -8.55 -11.93
CA GLY A 90 2.40 -7.38 -12.60
C GLY A 90 2.09 -6.07 -11.87
N GLU A 91 0.88 -5.91 -11.35
CA GLU A 91 0.48 -4.73 -10.57
C GLU A 91 1.15 -4.73 -9.19
N ILE A 92 1.24 -5.89 -8.55
CA ILE A 92 1.99 -6.04 -7.30
C ILE A 92 3.46 -5.68 -7.50
N ALA A 93 4.11 -6.22 -8.54
CA ALA A 93 5.49 -5.90 -8.89
C ALA A 93 5.65 -4.40 -9.23
N GLN A 94 4.68 -3.80 -9.92
CA GLN A 94 4.69 -2.37 -10.20
C GLN A 94 4.74 -1.56 -8.90
N MET A 95 3.86 -1.86 -7.93
CA MET A 95 3.77 -1.13 -6.66
C MET A 95 4.94 -1.39 -5.70
N THR A 96 5.55 -2.58 -5.75
CA THR A 96 6.55 -3.02 -4.75
C THR A 96 7.99 -3.04 -5.26
N ILE A 97 8.20 -2.98 -6.57
CA ILE A 97 9.53 -3.04 -7.19
C ILE A 97 9.72 -1.85 -8.12
N GLU A 98 8.89 -1.73 -9.16
CA GLU A 98 9.14 -0.75 -10.23
C GLU A 98 8.95 0.69 -9.77
N ASN A 99 7.88 0.97 -9.01
CA ASN A 99 7.62 2.31 -8.48
C ASN A 99 8.69 2.73 -7.46
N PRO A 100 9.03 1.93 -6.43
CA PRO A 100 10.14 2.25 -5.54
C PRO A 100 11.46 2.47 -6.29
N ARG A 101 11.80 1.60 -7.25
CA ARG A 101 13.00 1.74 -8.09
C ARG A 101 13.02 3.08 -8.82
N ARG A 102 11.88 3.49 -9.40
CA ARG A 102 11.75 4.75 -10.14
C ARG A 102 11.91 5.97 -9.23
N ILE A 103 11.37 5.95 -8.00
CA ILE A 103 11.35 7.15 -7.14
C ILE A 103 12.56 7.29 -6.22
N LEU A 104 13.26 6.19 -5.88
CA LEU A 104 14.39 6.18 -4.96
C LEU A 104 15.75 6.18 -5.66
N THR A 105 15.78 6.02 -6.98
CA THR A 105 17.03 6.09 -7.76
C THR A 105 17.28 7.52 -8.22
N VAL A 106 18.49 8.03 -8.01
CA VAL A 106 18.98 9.26 -8.64
C VAL A 106 19.75 8.84 -9.89
N GLY A 107 19.36 9.37 -11.05
CA GLY A 107 20.06 9.16 -12.31
C GLY A 107 21.38 9.92 -12.40
#